data_AF-A0A355YM78-F1
#
_entry.id   AF-A0A355YM78-F1
#
_cell.length_a   1.000
_cell.length_b   1.000
_cell.length_c   1.000
_cell.angle_alpha   90.00
_cell.angle_beta   90.00
_cell.angle_gamma   90.00
#
_symmetry.space_group_name_H-M   'P 1'
#
loop_
_entity.id
_entity.type
_entity.pdbx_description
1 polymer ?
#
loop_
_entity_poly.entity_id
_entity_poly.type
_entity_poly.pdbx_seq_one_letter_code
_entity_poly.pdbx_strand_id
1 'polypeptide(L)'
;MYYEVYVDVLFVENLCMNAILLFLTAWWEQAEVKALRTVTAAALGSLGACVLVVVSDRLSGVGYFLGSAALAAGMVCMTFGNRRHFAFRVLCLYMQSFVLNGILRYLEQFHRMSGVWFACYSGASAIVLLAAEYIFKNRKKVEKRTCLAILYHGGCRISIEALFDTGNGLYDPVSKRAVSILDQEVLKKLLDGSGKENLPRFIPYHTISGKGILTAYVLDGMELMFSGEQRYLKYPMVAVMPDENIQYKLILHRDLIPS
;
A
#
# COMPACT_ATOMS: atom_id res chain seq x y z
N MET A 1 26.78 39.31 17.75
CA MET A 1 26.94 37.85 17.75
C MET A 1 27.37 37.45 16.35
N TYR A 2 28.61 37.00 16.16
CA TYR A 2 29.03 36.42 14.89
C TYR A 2 28.57 34.96 14.89
N TYR A 3 27.69 34.59 13.96
CA TYR A 3 27.35 33.18 13.73
C TYR A 3 28.36 32.62 12.74
N GLU A 4 29.22 31.71 13.20
CA GLU A 4 30.08 30.93 12.32
C GLU A 4 29.24 29.83 11.68
N VAL A 5 28.93 29.99 10.39
CA VAL A 5 28.27 28.95 9.60
C VAL A 5 29.35 28.07 8.98
N TYR A 6 29.46 26.84 9.48
CA TYR A 6 30.30 25.80 8.91
C TYR A 6 29.62 25.24 7.66
N VAL A 7 29.90 25.84 6.51
CA VAL A 7 29.27 25.51 5.22
C VAL A 7 29.50 24.05 4.82
N ASP A 8 30.66 23.50 5.20
CA ASP A 8 31.03 22.10 5.03
C ASP A 8 30.12 21.16 5.84
N VAL A 9 29.88 21.46 7.12
CA VAL A 9 28.96 20.70 7.98
C VAL A 9 27.53 20.79 7.44
N LEU A 10 27.08 22.00 7.11
CA LEU A 10 25.76 22.24 6.53
C LEU A 10 25.56 21.44 5.23
N PHE A 11 26.58 21.40 4.38
CA PHE A 11 26.54 20.66 3.13
C PHE A 11 26.40 19.15 3.37
N VAL A 12 27.18 18.57 4.29
CA VAL A 12 27.14 17.13 4.57
C VAL A 12 25.81 16.73 5.20
N GLU A 13 25.30 17.52 6.15
CA GLU A 13 24.01 17.27 6.79
C GLU A 13 22.87 17.30 5.77
N ASN A 14 22.82 18.33 4.92
CA ASN A 14 21.81 18.44 3.87
C ASN A 14 21.98 17.36 2.80
N LEU A 15 23.20 16.95 2.46
CA LEU A 15 23.45 15.87 1.50
C LEU A 15 22.87 14.55 2.03
N CYS A 16 23.13 14.23 3.30
CA CYS A 16 22.62 13.04 3.96
C CYS A 16 21.08 13.04 4.01
N MET A 17 20.50 14.15 4.47
CA MET A 17 19.04 14.30 4.58
C MET A 17 18.34 14.23 3.22
N ASN A 18 18.85 14.95 2.22
CA ASN A 18 18.28 14.93 0.87
C ASN A 18 18.38 13.54 0.24
N ALA A 19 19.50 12.83 0.44
CA ALA A 19 19.65 11.47 -0.06
C ALA A 19 18.64 10.51 0.59
N ILE A 20 18.51 10.54 1.93
CA ILE A 20 17.53 9.73 2.68
C ILE A 20 16.13 9.99 2.14
N LEU A 21 15.72 11.26 2.04
CA LEU A 21 14.37 11.63 1.60
C LEU A 21 14.09 11.16 0.17
N LEU A 22 15.04 11.32 -0.77
CA LEU A 22 14.84 10.88 -2.14
C LEU A 22 14.75 9.35 -2.25
N PHE A 23 15.55 8.60 -1.47
CA PHE A 23 15.45 7.14 -1.42
C PHE A 23 14.14 6.67 -0.77
N LEU A 24 13.69 7.32 0.31
CA LEU A 24 12.38 7.05 0.91
C LEU A 24 11.25 7.34 -0.08
N THR A 25 11.28 8.47 -0.79
CA THR A 25 10.29 8.78 -1.82
C THR A 25 10.30 7.74 -2.94
N ALA A 26 11.47 7.28 -3.37
CA ALA A 26 11.59 6.23 -4.39
C ALA A 26 11.06 4.88 -3.91
N TRP A 27 11.35 4.51 -2.67
CA TRP A 27 10.78 3.33 -2.02
C TRP A 27 9.26 3.41 -1.93
N TRP A 28 8.72 4.56 -1.52
CA TRP A 28 7.28 4.81 -1.42
C TRP A 28 6.57 4.61 -2.76
N GLU A 29 7.12 5.14 -3.84
CA GLU A 29 6.54 4.98 -5.18
C GLU A 29 6.91 3.67 -5.89
N GLN A 30 7.80 2.86 -5.34
CA GLN A 30 8.38 1.70 -6.04
C GLN A 30 9.00 2.10 -7.39
N ALA A 31 9.60 3.29 -7.43
CA ALA A 31 10.21 3.83 -8.65
C ALA A 31 11.64 3.31 -8.79
N GLU A 32 11.97 2.81 -9.98
CA GLU A 32 13.34 2.44 -10.32
C GLU A 32 14.20 3.70 -10.54
N VAL A 33 15.05 4.01 -9.58
CA VAL A 33 15.97 5.16 -9.64
C VAL A 33 17.42 4.69 -9.58
N LYS A 34 18.28 5.34 -10.36
CA LYS A 34 19.73 5.08 -10.34
C LYS A 34 20.33 5.79 -9.12
N ALA A 35 21.02 5.06 -8.25
CA ALA A 35 21.64 5.62 -7.03
C ALA A 35 22.53 6.84 -7.33
N LEU A 36 23.33 6.80 -8.41
CA LEU A 36 24.16 7.92 -8.82
C LEU A 36 23.34 9.18 -9.12
N ARG A 37 22.19 9.04 -9.81
CA ARG A 37 21.30 10.16 -10.13
C ARG A 37 20.65 10.75 -8.88
N THR A 38 20.31 9.90 -7.92
CA THR A 38 19.76 10.31 -6.62
C THR A 38 20.79 11.09 -5.81
N VAL A 39 22.03 10.59 -5.72
CA VAL A 39 23.12 11.24 -4.99
C VAL A 39 23.51 12.57 -5.63
N THR A 40 23.56 12.66 -6.97
CA THR A 40 23.85 13.95 -7.63
C THR A 40 22.73 14.96 -7.43
N ALA A 41 21.46 14.53 -7.46
CA ALA A 41 20.33 15.40 -7.13
C ALA A 41 20.41 15.90 -5.68
N ALA A 42 20.71 15.01 -4.72
CA ALA A 42 20.90 15.37 -3.31
C ALA A 42 22.06 16.35 -3.11
N ALA A 43 23.18 16.16 -3.82
CA ALA A 43 24.33 17.05 -3.77
C ALA A 43 23.99 18.45 -4.31
N LEU A 44 23.29 18.54 -5.45
CA LEU A 44 22.85 19.82 -5.99
C LEU A 44 21.82 20.51 -5.09
N GLY A 45 20.91 19.75 -4.50
CA GLY A 45 19.99 20.28 -3.50
C GLY A 45 20.71 20.80 -2.26
N SER A 46 21.74 20.09 -1.80
CA SER A 46 22.56 20.51 -0.66
C SER A 46 23.37 21.79 -0.96
N LEU A 47 24.02 21.87 -2.13
CA LEU A 47 24.67 23.10 -2.59
C LEU A 47 23.67 24.26 -2.65
N GLY A 48 22.48 24.02 -3.18
CA GLY A 48 21.41 25.01 -3.24
C GLY A 48 20.96 25.46 -1.85
N ALA A 49 20.86 24.54 -0.88
CA ALA A 49 20.53 24.86 0.50
C ALA A 49 21.62 25.74 1.15
N CYS A 50 22.90 25.43 0.94
CA CYS A 50 24.01 26.27 1.40
C CYS A 50 23.90 27.70 0.83
N VAL A 51 23.62 27.83 -0.47
CA VAL A 51 23.44 29.15 -1.10
C VAL A 51 22.23 29.90 -0.52
N LEU A 52 21.10 29.21 -0.31
CA LEU A 52 19.91 29.83 0.29
C LEU A 52 20.15 30.32 1.71
N VAL A 53 20.94 29.59 2.51
CA VAL A 53 21.32 30.01 3.87
C VAL A 53 22.25 31.21 3.82
N VAL A 54 23.25 31.24 2.92
CA VAL A 54 24.17 32.40 2.82
C VAL A 54 23.44 33.67 2.36
N VAL A 55 22.42 33.55 1.53
CA VAL A 55 21.65 34.69 0.99
C VAL A 55 20.39 34.97 1.83
N SER A 56 20.14 34.24 2.92
CA SER A 56 18.89 34.32 3.69
C SER A 56 18.58 35.72 4.19
N ASP A 57 19.61 36.48 4.60
CA ASP A 57 19.45 37.84 5.14
C ASP A 57 18.95 38.84 4.10
N ARG A 58 19.07 38.51 2.81
CA ARG A 58 18.58 39.34 1.69
C ARG A 58 17.22 38.88 1.15
N LEU A 59 16.71 37.74 1.63
CA LEU A 59 15.48 37.13 1.15
C LEU A 59 14.34 37.40 2.15
N SER A 60 13.14 37.68 1.61
CA SER A 60 11.94 37.61 2.44
C SER A 60 11.66 36.16 2.83
N GLY A 61 10.91 35.93 3.91
CA GLY A 61 10.51 34.57 4.31
C GLY A 61 9.79 33.81 3.18
N VAL A 62 8.99 34.52 2.37
CA VAL A 62 8.35 33.95 1.17
C VAL A 62 9.40 33.57 0.11
N GLY A 63 10.41 34.41 -0.11
CA GLY A 63 11.50 34.12 -1.03
C GLY A 63 12.30 32.88 -0.63
N TYR A 64 12.61 32.74 0.67
CA TYR A 64 13.28 31.54 1.20
C TYR A 64 12.43 30.28 1.00
N PHE A 65 11.13 30.37 1.31
CA PHE A 65 10.19 29.26 1.11
C PHE A 65 10.12 28.84 -0.37
N LEU A 66 9.93 29.79 -1.28
CA LEU A 66 9.88 29.50 -2.72
C LEU A 66 11.21 28.94 -3.24
N GLY A 67 12.34 29.43 -2.74
CA GLY A 67 13.66 28.89 -3.05
C GLY A 67 13.78 27.42 -2.62
N SER A 68 13.38 27.10 -1.38
CA SER A 68 13.39 25.72 -0.90
C SER A 68 12.46 24.80 -1.71
N ALA A 69 11.29 25.30 -2.12
CA ALA A 69 10.35 24.57 -2.96
C ALA A 69 10.89 24.33 -4.37
N ALA A 70 11.59 25.31 -4.94
CA ALA A 70 12.26 25.16 -6.22
C ALA A 70 13.39 24.11 -6.16
N LEU A 71 14.17 24.08 -5.07
CA LEU A 71 15.20 23.06 -4.87
C LEU A 71 14.58 21.65 -4.74
N ALA A 72 13.54 21.50 -3.92
CA ALA A 72 12.83 20.23 -3.78
C ALA A 72 12.26 19.74 -5.12
N ALA A 73 11.61 20.64 -5.86
CA ALA A 73 11.11 20.40 -7.21
C ALA A 73 12.23 19.97 -8.17
N GLY A 74 13.38 20.65 -8.14
CA GLY A 74 14.56 20.33 -8.95
C GLY A 74 15.10 18.94 -8.64
N MET A 75 15.28 18.61 -7.36
CA MET A 75 15.74 17.29 -6.92
C MET A 75 14.82 16.16 -7.39
N VAL A 76 13.50 16.33 -7.25
CA VAL A 76 12.51 15.35 -7.71
C VAL A 76 12.55 15.19 -9.23
N CYS A 77 12.65 16.31 -9.96
CA CYS A 77 12.73 16.29 -11.43
C CYS A 77 13.95 15.49 -11.89
N MET A 78 15.12 15.77 -11.31
CA MET A 78 16.37 15.07 -11.62
C MET A 78 16.31 13.60 -11.23
N THR A 79 15.76 13.27 -10.06
CA THR A 79 15.79 11.92 -9.51
C THR A 79 14.81 10.98 -10.21
N PHE A 80 13.64 11.47 -10.62
CA PHE A 80 12.57 10.60 -11.13
C PHE A 80 12.24 10.78 -12.61
N GLY A 81 12.58 11.93 -13.23
CA GLY A 81 12.43 12.22 -14.67
C GLY A 81 10.98 12.28 -15.21
N ASN A 82 10.04 11.54 -14.64
CA ASN A 82 8.65 11.45 -15.06
C ASN A 82 7.80 12.52 -14.36
N ARG A 83 6.99 13.26 -15.13
CA ARG A 83 6.11 14.33 -14.63
C ARG A 83 4.77 13.84 -14.09
N ARG A 84 4.33 12.61 -14.40
CA ARG A 84 2.97 12.12 -14.08
C ARG A 84 2.62 12.22 -12.59
N HIS A 85 3.56 11.94 -11.70
CA HIS A 85 3.37 12.00 -10.23
C HIS A 85 4.22 13.09 -9.57
N PHE A 86 4.63 14.12 -10.33
CA PHE A 86 5.58 15.11 -9.83
C PHE A 86 5.10 15.84 -8.56
N ALA A 87 3.89 16.38 -8.57
CA ALA A 87 3.34 17.10 -7.41
C ALA A 87 3.20 16.19 -6.19
N PHE A 88 2.81 14.93 -6.40
CA PHE A 88 2.70 13.94 -5.33
C PHE A 88 4.07 13.61 -4.71
N ARG A 89 5.12 13.46 -5.53
CA ARG A 89 6.50 13.25 -5.04
C ARG A 89 7.02 14.40 -4.22
N VAL A 90 6.80 15.64 -4.67
CA VAL A 90 7.19 16.84 -3.92
C VAL A 90 6.46 16.88 -2.58
N LEU A 91 5.15 16.60 -2.57
CA LEU A 91 4.38 16.51 -1.34
C LEU A 91 4.89 15.40 -0.40
N CYS A 92 5.17 14.20 -0.92
CA CYS A 92 5.74 13.09 -0.16
C CYS A 92 7.08 13.49 0.47
N LEU A 93 7.97 14.13 -0.29
CA LEU A 93 9.26 14.58 0.20
C LEU A 93 9.11 15.57 1.35
N TYR A 94 8.17 16.52 1.27
CA TYR A 94 7.87 17.44 2.36
C TYR A 94 7.30 16.74 3.60
N MET A 95 6.37 15.81 3.42
CA MET A 95 5.78 15.05 4.53
C MET A 95 6.84 14.18 5.23
N GLN A 96 7.66 13.46 4.45
CA GLN A 96 8.79 12.68 4.97
C GLN A 96 9.79 13.58 5.68
N SER A 97 10.13 14.74 5.10
CA SER A 97 11.02 15.73 5.72
C SER A 97 10.48 16.24 7.05
N PHE A 98 9.19 16.56 7.12
CA PHE A 98 8.55 17.01 8.35
C PHE A 98 8.65 15.95 9.47
N VAL A 99 8.32 14.68 9.15
CA VAL A 99 8.40 13.59 10.14
C VAL A 99 9.85 13.31 10.53
N LEU A 100 10.77 13.25 9.57
CA LEU A 100 12.19 13.00 9.79
C LEU A 100 12.78 14.08 10.72
N ASN A 101 12.58 15.36 10.39
CA ASN A 101 13.02 16.47 11.23
C ASN A 101 12.34 16.48 12.61
N GLY A 102 11.07 16.08 12.70
CA GLY A 102 10.38 15.93 13.99
C GLY A 102 11.02 14.87 14.89
N ILE A 103 11.36 13.71 14.33
CA ILE A 103 12.07 12.64 15.04
C ILE A 103 13.47 13.13 15.46
N LEU A 104 14.21 13.75 14.55
CA LEU A 104 15.54 14.27 14.84
C LEU A 104 15.52 15.32 15.96
N ARG A 105 14.57 16.25 15.92
CA ARG A 105 14.41 17.28 16.96
C ARG A 105 14.01 16.69 18.32
N TYR A 106 13.29 15.57 18.34
CA TYR A 106 13.03 14.83 19.57
C TYR A 106 14.30 14.14 20.08
N LEU A 107 15.07 13.49 19.21
CA LEU A 107 16.31 12.80 19.57
C LEU A 107 17.41 13.76 20.04
N GLU A 108 17.43 14.98 19.51
CA GLU A 108 18.34 16.06 19.93
C GLU A 108 18.23 16.39 21.43
N GLN A 109 17.10 16.08 22.08
CA GLN A 109 16.92 16.28 23.51
C GLN A 109 17.82 15.36 24.36
N PHE A 110 18.27 14.22 23.81
CA PHE A 110 19.07 13.23 24.53
C PHE A 110 20.58 13.44 24.31
N HIS A 111 20.99 13.74 23.07
CA HIS A 111 22.37 14.06 22.73
C HIS A 111 22.45 15.16 21.70
N ARG A 112 23.50 15.99 21.82
CA ARG A 112 23.76 17.06 20.86
C ARG A 112 23.95 16.48 19.46
N MET A 113 23.13 16.98 18.53
CA MET A 113 23.18 16.64 17.11
C MET A 113 24.49 17.14 16.50
N SER A 114 25.54 16.32 16.57
CA SER A 114 26.83 16.65 15.97
C SER A 114 27.59 15.39 15.56
N GLY A 115 28.19 15.42 14.37
CA GLY A 115 29.04 14.35 13.84
C GLY A 115 28.34 12.99 13.83
N VAL A 116 28.93 12.01 14.53
CA VAL A 116 28.46 10.63 14.56
C VAL A 116 27.01 10.51 15.06
N TRP A 117 26.61 11.32 16.05
CA TRP A 117 25.24 11.27 16.58
C TRP A 117 24.20 11.71 15.53
N PHE A 118 24.51 12.71 14.72
CA PHE A 118 23.65 13.11 13.61
C PHE A 118 23.46 11.95 12.62
N ALA A 119 24.55 11.29 12.22
CA ALA A 119 24.51 10.16 11.28
C ALA A 119 23.72 8.97 11.86
N CYS A 120 23.90 8.64 13.14
CA CYS A 120 23.17 7.58 13.81
C CYS A 120 21.67 7.89 13.88
N TYR A 121 21.29 9.11 14.27
CA TYR A 121 19.88 9.48 14.42
C TYR A 121 19.18 9.66 13.07
N SER A 122 19.85 10.17 12.05
CA SER A 122 19.30 10.23 10.69
C SER A 122 19.10 8.83 10.09
N GLY A 123 20.06 7.92 10.31
CA GLY A 123 19.92 6.51 9.94
C GLY A 123 18.76 5.82 10.67
N ALA A 124 18.68 5.96 11.99
CA ALA A 124 17.62 5.37 12.79
C ALA A 124 16.22 5.89 12.39
N SER A 125 16.10 7.20 12.17
CA SER A 125 14.84 7.81 11.74
C SER A 125 14.44 7.39 10.32
N ALA A 126 15.41 7.20 9.41
CA ALA A 126 15.15 6.61 8.10
C ALA A 126 14.61 5.17 8.20
N ILE A 127 15.18 4.33 9.09
CA ILE A 127 14.70 2.96 9.34
C ILE A 127 13.26 2.97 9.88
N VAL A 128 12.95 3.86 10.82
CA VAL A 128 11.59 4.02 11.36
C VAL A 128 10.60 4.39 10.26
N LEU A 129 10.96 5.34 9.39
CA LEU A 129 10.13 5.73 8.25
C LEU A 129 9.93 4.58 7.26
N LEU A 130 11.01 3.86 6.90
CA LEU A 130 10.91 2.68 6.04
C LEU A 130 9.99 1.61 6.62
N ALA A 131 10.10 1.34 7.93
CA ALA A 131 9.24 0.39 8.62
C ALA A 131 7.78 0.84 8.62
N ALA A 132 7.51 2.12 8.91
CA ALA A 132 6.18 2.69 8.88
C ALA A 132 5.55 2.61 7.47
N GLU A 133 6.32 2.95 6.43
CA GLU A 133 5.88 2.84 5.03
C GLU A 133 5.59 1.39 4.64
N TYR A 134 6.45 0.45 5.04
CA TYR A 134 6.27 -0.98 4.79
C TYR A 134 4.99 -1.50 5.46
N ILE A 135 4.76 -1.18 6.74
CA ILE A 135 3.56 -1.57 7.48
C ILE A 135 2.31 -0.98 6.83
N PHE A 136 2.33 0.31 6.48
CA PHE A 136 1.19 0.98 5.86
C PHE A 136 0.83 0.37 4.50
N LYS A 137 1.83 0.07 3.65
CA LYS A 137 1.62 -0.60 2.37
C LYS A 137 1.07 -2.01 2.55
N ASN A 138 1.59 -2.77 3.51
CA ASN A 138 1.09 -4.12 3.78
C ASN A 138 -0.35 -4.12 4.30
N ARG A 139 -0.71 -3.16 5.16
CA ARG A 139 -2.10 -2.96 5.59
C ARG A 139 -3.03 -2.66 4.42
N LYS A 140 -2.64 -1.75 3.53
CA LYS A 140 -3.40 -1.48 2.30
C LYS A 140 -3.50 -2.69 1.37
N LYS A 141 -2.47 -3.54 1.30
CA LYS A 141 -2.53 -4.79 0.51
C LYS A 141 -3.52 -5.80 1.11
N VAL A 142 -3.60 -5.90 2.44
CA VAL A 142 -4.56 -6.76 3.13
C VAL A 142 -5.99 -6.25 2.91
N GLU A 143 -6.21 -4.92 3.02
CA GLU A 143 -7.52 -4.30 2.74
C GLU A 143 -7.99 -4.56 1.31
N LYS A 144 -7.07 -4.59 0.33
CA LYS A 144 -7.39 -4.95 -1.07
C LYS A 144 -7.76 -6.42 -1.28
N ARG A 145 -7.52 -7.30 -0.31
CA ARG A 145 -7.87 -8.72 -0.41
C ARG A 145 -9.27 -9.02 0.12
N THR A 146 -9.96 -8.07 0.75
CA THR A 146 -11.35 -8.27 1.14
C THR A 146 -12.28 -7.35 0.37
N CYS A 147 -13.50 -7.80 0.11
CA CYS A 147 -14.55 -7.00 -0.49
C CYS A 147 -15.92 -7.37 0.07
N LEU A 148 -16.89 -6.48 -0.07
CA LEU A 148 -18.27 -6.81 0.21
C LEU A 148 -18.87 -7.57 -0.98
N ALA A 149 -19.45 -8.74 -0.72
CA ALA A 149 -20.16 -9.54 -1.69
C ALA A 149 -21.63 -9.65 -1.33
N ILE A 150 -22.51 -9.40 -2.29
CA ILE A 150 -23.96 -9.61 -2.14
C ILE A 150 -24.34 -10.84 -2.96
N LEU A 151 -24.81 -11.88 -2.27
CA LEU A 151 -25.25 -13.13 -2.86
C LEU A 151 -26.76 -13.08 -3.10
N TYR A 152 -27.20 -13.52 -4.29
CA TYR A 152 -28.60 -13.56 -4.69
C TYR A 152 -29.02 -14.99 -5.00
N HIS A 153 -30.07 -15.47 -4.33
CA HIS A 153 -30.68 -16.76 -4.62
C HIS A 153 -32.18 -16.76 -4.30
N GLY A 154 -33.01 -17.04 -5.31
CA GLY A 154 -34.47 -16.93 -5.21
C GLY A 154 -34.89 -15.54 -4.75
N GLY A 155 -35.73 -15.47 -3.71
CA GLY A 155 -36.14 -14.22 -3.07
C GLY A 155 -35.15 -13.69 -2.02
N CYS A 156 -34.04 -14.39 -1.76
CA CYS A 156 -33.10 -14.05 -0.70
C CYS A 156 -31.88 -13.28 -1.23
N ARG A 157 -31.43 -12.29 -0.46
CA ARG A 157 -30.15 -11.63 -0.65
C ARG A 157 -29.39 -11.55 0.67
N ILE A 158 -28.10 -11.88 0.65
CA ILE A 158 -27.24 -11.80 1.84
C ILE A 158 -25.97 -11.05 1.48
N SER A 159 -25.61 -10.07 2.32
CA SER A 159 -24.36 -9.32 2.24
C SER A 159 -23.34 -9.90 3.21
N ILE A 160 -22.15 -10.21 2.70
CA ILE A 160 -21.05 -10.82 3.46
C ILE A 160 -19.71 -10.23 3.03
N GLU A 161 -18.73 -10.26 3.94
CA GLU A 161 -17.33 -9.99 3.59
C GLU A 161 -16.74 -11.23 2.91
N ALA A 162 -16.08 -11.00 1.78
CA ALA A 162 -15.43 -12.01 0.97
C ALA A 162 -13.92 -11.77 0.91
N LEU A 163 -13.15 -12.84 0.99
CA LEU A 163 -11.70 -12.85 0.80
C LEU A 163 -11.36 -13.25 -0.64
N PHE A 164 -10.57 -12.43 -1.32
CA PHE A 164 -9.86 -12.81 -2.53
C PHE A 164 -8.68 -13.71 -2.17
N ASP A 165 -8.84 -15.00 -2.46
CA ASP A 165 -7.76 -15.96 -2.30
C ASP A 165 -7.21 -16.37 -3.67
N THR A 166 -5.97 -15.95 -3.92
CA THR A 166 -5.20 -16.39 -5.10
C THR A 166 -4.90 -17.89 -5.07
N GLY A 167 -4.97 -18.52 -3.89
CA GLY A 167 -4.81 -19.96 -3.70
C GLY A 167 -6.02 -20.78 -4.17
N ASN A 168 -7.23 -20.23 -4.10
CA ASN A 168 -8.42 -20.92 -4.54
C ASN A 168 -8.43 -21.09 -6.07
N GLY A 169 -8.19 -22.31 -6.53
CA GLY A 169 -8.21 -22.73 -7.92
C GLY A 169 -9.23 -23.85 -8.17
N LEU A 170 -10.29 -23.90 -7.37
CA LEU A 170 -11.30 -24.94 -7.48
C LEU A 170 -12.19 -24.70 -8.71
N TYR A 171 -12.18 -25.66 -9.62
CA TYR A 171 -13.08 -25.69 -10.77
C TYR A 171 -14.02 -26.88 -10.70
N ASP A 172 -15.25 -26.69 -11.17
CA ASP A 172 -16.13 -27.81 -11.48
C ASP A 172 -15.51 -28.63 -12.63
N PRO A 173 -15.22 -29.93 -12.44
CA PRO A 173 -14.61 -30.75 -13.48
C PRO A 173 -15.47 -30.86 -14.74
N VAL A 174 -16.80 -30.72 -14.61
CA VAL A 174 -17.76 -30.85 -15.72
C VAL A 174 -17.96 -29.51 -16.43
N SER A 175 -18.42 -28.47 -15.72
CA SER A 175 -18.72 -27.18 -16.36
C SER A 175 -17.50 -26.27 -16.54
N LYS A 176 -16.34 -26.62 -15.97
CA LYS A 176 -15.10 -25.81 -15.94
C LYS A 176 -15.30 -24.41 -15.36
N ARG A 177 -16.35 -24.20 -14.56
CA ARG A 177 -16.62 -22.94 -13.89
C ARG A 177 -15.83 -22.82 -12.61
N ALA A 178 -15.36 -21.60 -12.34
CA ALA A 178 -14.72 -21.21 -11.09
C ALA A 178 -15.70 -21.40 -9.91
N VAL A 179 -15.20 -21.95 -8.81
CA VAL A 179 -15.98 -22.25 -7.60
C VAL A 179 -15.43 -21.46 -6.42
N SER A 180 -16.28 -20.65 -5.80
CA SER A 180 -15.95 -19.94 -4.56
C SER A 180 -16.38 -20.77 -3.35
N ILE A 181 -15.71 -20.63 -2.21
CA ILE A 181 -16.06 -21.39 -0.99
C ILE A 181 -16.91 -20.50 -0.09
N LEU A 182 -18.09 -20.97 0.31
CA LEU A 182 -19.03 -20.26 1.15
C LEU A 182 -19.20 -20.97 2.49
N ASP A 183 -19.28 -20.18 3.57
CA ASP A 183 -19.58 -20.66 4.90
C ASP A 183 -20.93 -21.41 4.96
N GLN A 184 -20.95 -22.51 5.72
CA GLN A 184 -22.11 -23.40 5.79
C GLN A 184 -23.34 -22.72 6.40
N GLU A 185 -23.17 -21.86 7.42
CA GLU A 185 -24.29 -21.16 8.05
C GLU A 185 -24.90 -20.13 7.10
N VAL A 186 -24.05 -19.44 6.34
CA VAL A 186 -24.50 -18.48 5.33
C VAL A 186 -25.26 -19.18 4.22
N LEU A 187 -24.77 -20.33 3.73
CA LEU A 187 -25.49 -21.08 2.71
C LEU A 187 -26.86 -21.55 3.22
N LYS A 188 -26.94 -22.11 4.44
CA LYS A 188 -28.21 -22.54 5.03
C LYS A 188 -29.22 -21.40 5.07
N LYS A 189 -28.81 -20.24 5.60
CA LYS A 189 -29.65 -19.02 5.62
C LYS A 189 -30.10 -18.60 4.22
N LEU A 190 -29.21 -18.70 3.22
CA LEU A 190 -29.51 -18.34 1.84
C LEU A 190 -30.54 -19.30 1.22
N LEU A 191 -30.38 -20.61 1.43
CA LEU A 191 -31.29 -21.63 0.91
C LEU A 191 -32.65 -21.58 1.60
N ASP A 192 -32.69 -21.52 2.93
CA ASP A 192 -33.92 -21.46 3.73
C ASP A 192 -34.75 -20.22 3.39
N GLY A 193 -34.09 -19.08 3.17
CA GLY A 193 -34.75 -17.82 2.79
C GLY A 193 -35.08 -17.69 1.31
N SER A 194 -34.55 -18.56 0.43
CA SER A 194 -34.70 -18.40 -1.03
C SER A 194 -36.08 -18.77 -1.55
N GLY A 195 -36.76 -19.70 -0.89
CA GLY A 195 -38.00 -20.33 -1.39
C GLY A 195 -37.82 -21.14 -2.68
N LYS A 196 -36.57 -21.42 -3.07
CA LYS A 196 -36.20 -22.07 -4.33
C LYS A 196 -35.37 -23.32 -4.04
N GLU A 197 -35.82 -24.47 -4.54
CA GLU A 197 -35.00 -25.67 -4.47
C GLU A 197 -33.82 -25.57 -5.44
N ASN A 198 -32.64 -25.96 -4.96
CA ASN A 198 -31.43 -25.99 -5.77
C ASN A 198 -30.71 -27.31 -5.56
N LEU A 199 -30.50 -28.05 -6.64
CA LEU A 199 -29.92 -29.38 -6.59
C LEU A 199 -28.42 -29.26 -6.28
N PRO A 200 -27.92 -29.95 -5.24
CA PRO A 200 -26.51 -29.95 -4.94
C PRO A 200 -25.72 -30.63 -6.06
N ARG A 201 -24.53 -30.08 -6.33
CA ARG A 201 -23.50 -30.70 -7.18
C ARG A 201 -22.36 -31.15 -6.30
N PHE A 202 -21.72 -32.25 -6.68
CA PHE A 202 -20.57 -32.78 -5.95
C PHE A 202 -19.29 -32.48 -6.72
N ILE A 203 -18.40 -31.71 -6.10
CA ILE A 203 -17.14 -31.28 -6.72
C ILE A 203 -15.98 -31.96 -5.99
N PRO A 204 -15.21 -32.82 -6.66
CA PRO A 204 -14.01 -33.38 -6.06
C PRO A 204 -12.98 -32.27 -5.87
N TYR A 205 -12.30 -32.28 -4.73
CA TYR A 205 -11.24 -31.32 -4.42
C TYR A 205 -9.97 -32.04 -4.00
N HIS A 206 -8.84 -31.36 -4.17
CA HIS A 206 -7.55 -31.80 -3.70
C HIS A 206 -6.83 -30.65 -3.01
N THR A 207 -6.52 -30.82 -1.73
CA THR A 207 -5.67 -29.94 -0.93
C THR A 207 -4.37 -30.64 -0.57
N ILE A 208 -3.43 -29.88 0.00
CA ILE A 208 -2.21 -30.45 0.61
C ILE A 208 -2.59 -31.40 1.76
N SER A 209 -3.69 -31.12 2.47
CA SER A 209 -4.19 -31.91 3.59
C SER A 209 -4.99 -33.15 3.19
N GLY A 210 -5.41 -33.29 1.93
CA GLY A 210 -6.15 -34.48 1.49
C GLY A 210 -6.91 -34.35 0.17
N LYS A 211 -7.82 -35.30 -0.05
CA LYS A 211 -8.77 -35.33 -1.17
C LYS A 211 -10.16 -35.56 -0.59
N GLY A 212 -11.18 -34.97 -1.23
CA GLY A 212 -12.55 -35.18 -0.80
C GLY A 212 -13.55 -34.69 -1.84
N ILE A 213 -14.81 -34.56 -1.41
CA ILE A 213 -15.91 -34.07 -2.22
C ILE A 213 -16.56 -32.91 -1.47
N LEU A 214 -16.75 -31.79 -2.15
CA LEU A 214 -17.52 -30.64 -1.65
C LEU A 214 -18.91 -30.64 -2.27
N THR A 215 -19.87 -30.19 -1.48
CA THR A 215 -21.22 -29.91 -1.97
C THR A 215 -21.26 -28.47 -2.48
N ALA A 216 -21.70 -28.29 -3.73
CA ALA A 216 -21.74 -27.01 -4.42
C ALA A 216 -23.13 -26.69 -4.96
N TYR A 217 -23.41 -25.40 -5.07
CA TYR A 217 -24.69 -24.84 -5.49
C TYR A 217 -24.45 -23.72 -6.50
N VAL A 218 -25.39 -23.54 -7.42
CA VAL A 218 -25.36 -22.44 -8.40
C VAL A 218 -26.34 -21.36 -7.93
N LEU A 219 -25.85 -20.18 -7.58
CA LEU A 219 -26.70 -19.07 -7.16
C LEU A 219 -27.29 -18.35 -8.38
N ASP A 220 -28.21 -17.41 -8.18
CA ASP A 220 -28.77 -16.63 -9.30
C ASP A 220 -27.83 -15.47 -9.68
N GLY A 221 -27.17 -14.88 -8.69
CA GLY A 221 -26.16 -13.85 -8.94
C GLY A 221 -25.25 -13.59 -7.74
N MET A 222 -24.14 -12.90 -8.00
CA MET A 222 -23.24 -12.36 -6.98
C MET A 222 -22.73 -11.00 -7.42
N GLU A 223 -22.84 -10.02 -6.56
CA GLU A 223 -22.32 -8.68 -6.79
C GLU A 223 -21.11 -8.44 -5.89
N LEU A 224 -19.99 -8.05 -6.48
CA LEU A 224 -18.75 -7.73 -5.78
C LEU A 224 -18.55 -6.22 -5.78
N MET A 225 -18.45 -5.63 -4.60
CA MET A 225 -18.19 -4.21 -4.41
C MET A 225 -16.71 -4.01 -4.11
N PHE A 226 -15.98 -3.51 -5.10
CA PHE A 226 -14.59 -3.06 -4.99
C PHE A 226 -14.58 -1.60 -4.55
N SER A 227 -13.44 -1.10 -4.07
CA SER A 227 -13.24 0.31 -3.67
C SER A 227 -13.42 1.29 -4.85
N GLY A 228 -14.68 1.48 -5.30
CA GLY A 228 -15.08 2.34 -6.41
C GLY A 228 -15.72 1.63 -7.62
N GLU A 229 -15.68 0.29 -7.71
CA GLU A 229 -16.23 -0.47 -8.85
C GLU A 229 -17.18 -1.57 -8.39
N GLN A 230 -18.25 -1.82 -9.17
CA GLN A 230 -19.19 -2.90 -8.91
C GLN A 230 -19.14 -3.91 -10.06
N ARG A 231 -19.04 -5.20 -9.72
CA ARG A 231 -19.06 -6.29 -10.71
C ARG A 231 -20.16 -7.28 -10.39
N TYR A 232 -21.06 -7.49 -11.34
CA TYR A 232 -22.11 -8.48 -11.23
C TYR A 232 -21.75 -9.76 -11.98
N LEU A 233 -21.84 -10.90 -11.28
CA LEU A 233 -21.60 -12.24 -11.80
C LEU A 233 -22.92 -12.99 -11.88
N LYS A 234 -23.28 -13.44 -13.09
CA LYS A 234 -24.46 -14.28 -13.32
C LYS A 234 -24.12 -15.73 -13.03
N TYR A 235 -25.01 -16.41 -12.29
CA TYR A 235 -24.91 -17.84 -11.99
C TYR A 235 -23.56 -18.30 -11.38
N PRO A 236 -23.06 -17.65 -10.32
CA PRO A 236 -21.81 -18.05 -9.67
C PRO A 236 -21.99 -19.39 -8.95
N MET A 237 -20.92 -20.20 -8.93
CA MET A 237 -20.90 -21.47 -8.24
C MET A 237 -20.21 -21.32 -6.89
N VAL A 238 -20.87 -21.79 -5.82
CA VAL A 238 -20.36 -21.77 -4.46
C VAL A 238 -20.32 -23.17 -3.88
N ALA A 239 -19.24 -23.54 -3.21
CA ALA A 239 -19.08 -24.81 -2.52
C ALA A 239 -18.95 -24.61 -1.01
N VAL A 240 -19.39 -25.59 -0.22
CA VAL A 240 -19.29 -25.56 1.24
C VAL A 240 -18.17 -26.46 1.70
N MET A 241 -17.28 -25.93 2.54
CA MET A 241 -16.27 -26.75 3.23
C MET A 241 -16.92 -27.47 4.42
N PRO A 242 -16.73 -28.80 4.56
CA PRO A 242 -17.19 -29.53 5.72
C PRO A 242 -16.32 -29.18 6.95
N ASP A 243 -16.98 -28.78 8.04
CA ASP A 243 -16.44 -28.68 9.42
C ASP A 243 -15.26 -27.72 9.68
N GLU A 244 -15.10 -26.66 8.89
CA GLU A 244 -14.14 -25.60 9.21
C GLU A 244 -14.86 -24.29 9.55
N ASN A 245 -14.54 -23.74 10.72
CA ASN A 245 -14.94 -22.37 11.08
C ASN A 245 -14.05 -21.41 10.26
N ILE A 246 -14.49 -21.10 9.04
CA ILE A 246 -13.70 -20.30 8.10
C ILE A 246 -13.63 -18.87 8.64
N GLN A 247 -12.42 -18.34 8.78
CA GLN A 247 -12.19 -16.95 9.21
C GLN A 247 -12.96 -15.93 8.33
N TYR A 248 -13.15 -16.27 7.05
CA TYR A 248 -13.89 -15.47 6.08
C TYR A 248 -15.12 -16.23 5.59
N LYS A 249 -16.26 -15.55 5.56
CA LYS A 249 -17.54 -16.17 5.19
C LYS A 249 -17.63 -16.58 3.72
N LEU A 250 -16.85 -15.95 2.85
CA LEU A 250 -16.74 -16.29 1.44
C LEU A 250 -15.29 -16.18 0.99
N ILE A 251 -14.77 -17.21 0.31
CA ILE A 251 -13.46 -17.21 -0.31
C ILE A 251 -13.66 -17.27 -1.83
N LEU A 252 -13.36 -16.17 -2.50
CA LEU A 252 -13.52 -16.02 -3.94
C LEU A 252 -12.43 -16.80 -4.69
N HIS A 253 -12.82 -17.37 -5.83
CA HIS A 253 -11.90 -18.01 -6.75
C HIS A 253 -10.93 -16.99 -7.40
N ARG A 254 -9.69 -17.40 -7.67
CA ARG A 254 -8.64 -16.53 -8.23
C ARG A 254 -9.04 -15.82 -9.54
N ASP A 255 -9.80 -16.50 -10.41
CA ASP A 255 -10.25 -15.95 -11.71
C ASP A 255 -11.32 -14.85 -11.58
N LEU A 256 -11.91 -14.67 -10.39
CA LEU A 256 -12.88 -13.60 -10.14
C LEU A 256 -12.20 -12.29 -9.70
N ILE A 257 -10.88 -12.31 -9.51
CA ILE A 257 -10.08 -11.12 -9.16
C ILE A 257 -10.04 -10.17 -10.37
N PRO A 258 -10.36 -8.88 -10.20
CA PRO A 258 -10.15 -7.88 -11.24
C PRO A 258 -8.65 -7.72 -11.51
N SER A 259 -8.27 -7.78 -12.79
CA SER A 259 -6.90 -7.57 -13.29
C SER A 259 -6.44 -6.13 -13.14
#